data_AF-A0A4Q5SSH3-F1
#
_entry.id   AF-A0A4Q5SSH3-F1
#
_cell.length_a   1.000
_cell.length_b   1.000
_cell.length_c   1.000
_cell.angle_alpha   90.00
_cell.angle_beta   90.00
_cell.angle_gamma   90.00
#
_symmetry.space_group_name_H-M   'P 1'
#
loop_
_entity.id
_entity.type
_entity.pdbx_description
1 polymer ?
#
loop_
_entity_poly.entity_id
_entity_poly.type
_entity_poly.pdbx_seq_one_letter_code
_entity_poly.pdbx_strand_id
1 'polypeptide(L)'
;MMLGHLKVIDLTRDLGAYAGALLARLGATVITAGTGERDPSELAMDQHGKQSANGALLDLIDAADIVFRGPEACAPELSPEALAARNPRLIDIAVLPFDKGGANETRPATDLTIMARSGLMTIVGDPGMPPLTLPGRQAWALAGIQGAIAALVALNARAADGRGQQAW
;
A
#
# COMPACT_ATOMS: atom_id res chain seq x y z
N MET A 1 18.03 -12.81 -4.66
CA MET A 1 17.00 -12.73 -3.60
C MET A 1 15.67 -13.23 -4.15
N MET A 2 14.76 -13.65 -3.28
CA MET A 2 13.52 -14.37 -3.63
C MET A 2 12.62 -13.62 -4.65
N LEU A 3 12.51 -12.30 -4.51
CA LEU A 3 11.67 -11.45 -5.38
C LEU A 3 12.49 -10.59 -6.37
N GLY A 4 13.76 -10.93 -6.62
CA GLY A 4 14.70 -10.11 -7.40
C GLY A 4 14.31 -9.80 -8.85
N HIS A 5 13.30 -10.49 -9.39
CA HIS A 5 12.79 -10.30 -10.74
C HIS A 5 11.59 -9.36 -10.80
N LEU A 6 11.03 -8.96 -9.65
CA LEU A 6 9.82 -8.15 -9.58
C LEU A 6 10.13 -6.66 -9.54
N LYS A 7 9.33 -5.89 -10.29
CA LYS A 7 9.30 -4.43 -10.26
C LYS A 7 8.01 -3.95 -9.62
N VAL A 8 8.13 -3.14 -8.58
CA VAL A 8 7.00 -2.61 -7.80
C VAL A 8 7.02 -1.09 -7.88
N ILE A 9 5.88 -0.52 -8.23
CA ILE A 9 5.66 0.93 -8.15
C ILE A 9 4.85 1.22 -6.90
N ASP A 10 5.44 1.96 -5.98
CA ASP A 10 4.81 2.33 -4.72
C ASP A 10 4.37 3.80 -4.77
N LEU A 11 3.07 4.00 -4.95
CA LEU A 11 2.43 5.31 -4.95
C LEU A 11 1.84 5.66 -3.60
N THR A 12 2.01 4.79 -2.61
CA THR A 12 1.55 5.05 -1.26
C THR A 12 2.45 6.07 -0.55
N ARG A 13 1.82 6.87 0.28
CA ARG A 13 2.44 7.58 1.39
C ARG A 13 2.32 6.70 2.62
N ASP A 14 2.09 7.29 3.78
CA ASP A 14 2.18 6.56 5.02
C ASP A 14 1.23 5.35 5.14
N LEU A 15 -0.03 5.51 4.69
CA LEU A 15 -0.94 4.38 4.58
C LEU A 15 -0.49 3.49 3.42
N GLY A 16 0.01 2.30 3.76
CA GLY A 16 0.42 1.30 2.78
C GLY A 16 1.91 1.32 2.44
N ALA A 17 2.68 2.35 2.81
CA ALA A 17 4.12 2.39 2.52
C ALA A 17 4.86 1.15 3.02
N TYR A 18 4.46 0.58 4.15
CA TYR A 18 5.14 -0.60 4.67
C TYR A 18 5.06 -1.81 3.71
N ALA A 19 4.04 -1.88 2.84
CA ALA A 19 3.92 -2.95 1.83
C ALA A 19 5.12 -3.01 0.89
N GLY A 20 5.51 -1.85 0.33
CA GLY A 20 6.67 -1.75 -0.55
C GLY A 20 7.98 -2.09 0.17
N ALA A 21 8.16 -1.67 1.42
CA ALA A 21 9.37 -2.00 2.20
C ALA A 21 9.51 -3.51 2.45
N LEU A 22 8.40 -4.21 2.72
CA LEU A 22 8.40 -5.66 2.88
C LEU A 22 8.86 -6.35 1.59
N LEU A 23 8.33 -5.96 0.43
CA LEU A 23 8.73 -6.55 -0.84
C LEU A 23 10.18 -6.22 -1.21
N ALA A 24 10.66 -5.00 -0.89
CA ALA A 24 12.06 -4.61 -1.08
C ALA A 24 13.01 -5.48 -0.25
N ARG A 25 12.68 -5.77 1.01
CA ARG A 25 13.45 -6.67 1.88
C ARG A 25 13.51 -8.11 1.36
N LEU A 26 12.48 -8.55 0.64
CA LEU A 26 12.47 -9.84 -0.06
C LEU A 26 13.17 -9.80 -1.43
N GLY A 27 13.63 -8.62 -1.84
CA GLY A 27 14.50 -8.38 -2.98
C GLY A 27 13.86 -7.78 -4.21
N ALA A 28 12.58 -7.40 -4.17
CA ALA A 28 11.95 -6.70 -5.29
C ALA A 28 12.59 -5.33 -5.53
N THR A 29 12.63 -4.88 -6.79
CA THR A 29 12.94 -3.48 -7.11
C THR A 29 11.69 -2.65 -6.82
N VAL A 30 11.73 -1.85 -5.75
CA VAL A 30 10.59 -1.01 -5.36
C VAL A 30 10.92 0.45 -5.61
N ILE A 31 10.15 1.08 -6.49
CA ILE A 31 10.29 2.49 -6.84
C ILE A 31 9.17 3.28 -6.16
N THR A 32 9.53 4.22 -5.29
CA THR A 32 8.58 5.19 -4.72
C THR A 32 8.42 6.37 -5.68
N ALA A 33 7.19 6.71 -6.04
CA ALA A 33 6.88 7.84 -6.94
C ALA A 33 5.88 8.86 -6.37
N GLY A 34 5.52 8.76 -5.08
CA GLY A 34 4.63 9.72 -4.43
C GLY A 34 5.27 11.12 -4.28
N THR A 35 4.59 12.15 -4.78
CA THR A 35 4.95 13.57 -4.62
C THR A 35 4.51 14.10 -3.25
N GLY A 36 5.33 14.93 -2.59
CA GLY A 36 4.99 15.61 -1.33
C GLY A 36 6.03 15.44 -0.21
N GLU A 37 6.03 16.38 0.73
CA GLU A 37 6.84 16.35 1.95
C GLU A 37 6.35 15.21 2.87
N ARG A 38 7.28 14.45 3.47
CA ARG A 38 6.99 13.27 4.31
C ARG A 38 7.65 13.46 5.67
N ASP A 39 7.06 12.95 6.74
CA ASP A 39 7.64 13.06 8.08
C ASP A 39 8.97 12.30 8.16
N PRO A 40 10.12 12.98 8.36
CA PRO A 40 11.43 12.36 8.36
C PRO A 40 11.65 11.33 9.48
N SER A 41 10.95 11.48 10.60
CA SER A 41 11.12 10.63 11.78
C SER A 41 10.50 9.23 11.61
N GLU A 42 9.68 9.07 10.57
CA GLU A 42 8.88 7.87 10.34
C GLU A 42 9.29 7.12 9.04
N LEU A 43 10.28 7.65 8.30
CA LEU A 43 10.76 7.11 7.02
C LEU A 43 11.60 5.83 7.13
N ALA A 44 12.26 5.58 8.27
CA ALA A 44 13.34 4.59 8.31
C ALA A 44 12.86 3.14 8.09
N MET A 45 11.67 2.79 8.60
CA MET A 45 11.11 1.45 8.45
C MET A 45 10.34 1.31 7.15
N ASP A 46 9.47 2.26 6.85
CA ASP A 46 8.50 2.16 5.75
C ASP A 46 9.10 2.45 4.37
N GLN A 47 10.28 3.07 4.31
CA GLN A 47 10.99 3.32 3.05
C GLN A 47 12.21 2.42 2.87
N HIS A 48 12.47 1.52 3.82
CA HIS A 48 13.67 0.70 3.79
C HIS A 48 13.76 -0.11 2.49
N GLY A 49 14.87 0.04 1.78
CA GLY A 49 15.14 -0.69 0.52
C GLY A 49 14.41 -0.14 -0.71
N LYS A 50 13.55 0.87 -0.57
CA LYS A 50 12.91 1.53 -1.72
C LYS A 50 13.86 2.52 -2.39
N GLN A 51 13.66 2.71 -3.68
CA GLN A 51 14.42 3.62 -4.53
C GLN A 51 13.50 4.75 -4.99
N SER A 52 14.05 5.97 -5.10
CA SER A 52 13.38 7.05 -5.82
C SER A 52 13.86 7.04 -7.27
N ALA A 53 12.94 7.23 -8.22
CA ALA A 53 13.29 7.32 -9.64
C ALA A 53 12.69 8.57 -10.28
N ASN A 54 13.46 9.21 -11.15
CA ASN A 54 13.03 10.34 -11.97
C ASN A 54 12.66 9.80 -13.37
N GLY A 55 11.51 9.15 -13.48
CA GLY A 55 10.96 8.65 -14.73
C GLY A 55 9.50 9.06 -14.88
N ALA A 56 8.98 9.07 -16.10
CA ALA A 56 7.55 9.26 -16.30
C ALA A 56 6.80 8.09 -15.62
N LEU A 57 5.91 8.41 -14.68
CA LEU A 57 5.22 7.41 -13.86
C LEU A 57 4.54 6.32 -14.69
N LEU A 58 3.92 6.71 -15.79
CA LEU A 58 3.21 5.78 -16.65
C LEU A 58 4.13 4.79 -17.38
N ASP A 59 5.35 5.20 -17.74
CA ASP A 59 6.35 4.31 -18.33
C ASP A 59 6.88 3.31 -17.30
N LEU A 60 6.98 3.74 -16.04
CA LEU A 60 7.33 2.86 -14.93
C LEU A 60 6.25 1.80 -14.70
N ILE A 61 4.97 2.17 -14.81
CA ILE A 61 3.81 1.27 -14.68
C ILE A 61 3.76 0.23 -15.82
N ASP A 62 4.14 0.60 -17.05
CA ASP A 62 4.19 -0.34 -18.17
C ASP A 62 5.13 -1.51 -17.93
N ALA A 63 6.22 -1.25 -17.21
CA ALA A 63 7.23 -2.25 -16.88
C ALA A 63 7.02 -2.90 -15.50
N ALA A 64 5.96 -2.54 -14.78
CA ALA A 64 5.74 -2.98 -13.41
C ALA A 64 5.01 -4.33 -13.32
N ASP A 65 5.31 -5.06 -12.25
CA ASP A 65 4.57 -6.25 -11.84
C ASP A 65 3.43 -5.91 -10.90
N ILE A 66 3.70 -4.98 -9.97
CA ILE A 66 2.78 -4.56 -8.92
C ILE A 66 2.76 -3.03 -8.85
N VAL A 67 1.59 -2.45 -8.62
CA VAL A 67 1.43 -1.08 -8.16
C VAL A 67 0.68 -1.07 -6.83
N PHE A 68 1.20 -0.34 -5.84
CA PHE A 68 0.46 0.02 -4.63
C PHE A 68 -0.08 1.43 -4.77
N ARG A 69 -1.38 1.63 -4.56
CA ARG A 69 -2.05 2.93 -4.64
C ARG A 69 -2.64 3.32 -3.29
N GLY A 70 -2.25 4.49 -2.78
CA GLY A 70 -2.93 5.12 -1.63
C GLY A 70 -4.12 5.99 -2.06
N PRO A 71 -4.84 6.60 -1.10
CA PRO A 71 -5.95 7.53 -1.39
C PRO A 71 -5.54 8.75 -2.23
N GLU A 72 -4.26 9.12 -2.20
CA GLU A 72 -3.65 10.19 -3.00
C GLU A 72 -3.49 9.85 -4.49
N ALA A 73 -3.53 8.57 -4.87
CA ALA A 73 -3.38 8.12 -6.26
C ALA A 73 -4.73 8.20 -7.00
N CYS A 74 -5.27 9.41 -7.13
CA CYS A 74 -6.61 9.69 -7.65
C CYS A 74 -6.66 10.20 -9.10
N ALA A 75 -5.51 10.32 -9.76
CA ALA A 75 -5.45 10.77 -11.16
C ALA A 75 -6.22 9.78 -12.08
N PRO A 76 -6.99 10.25 -13.08
CA PRO A 76 -7.80 9.38 -13.93
C PRO A 76 -6.99 8.29 -14.65
N GLU A 77 -5.76 8.58 -15.05
CA GLU A 77 -4.83 7.63 -15.67
C GLU A 77 -4.34 6.53 -14.71
N LEU A 78 -4.55 6.70 -13.41
CA LEU A 78 -4.28 5.70 -12.36
C LEU A 78 -5.57 5.00 -11.91
N SER A 79 -6.69 5.17 -12.62
CA SER A 79 -7.89 4.40 -12.31
C SER A 79 -7.64 2.91 -12.54
N PRO A 80 -8.34 2.03 -11.80
CA PRO A 80 -8.16 0.60 -11.97
C PRO A 80 -8.39 0.14 -13.42
N GLU A 81 -9.37 0.72 -14.12
CA GLU A 81 -9.69 0.43 -15.52
C GLU A 81 -8.58 0.91 -16.46
N ALA A 82 -8.05 2.11 -16.23
CA ALA A 82 -6.96 2.67 -17.04
C ALA A 82 -5.68 1.83 -16.89
N LEU A 83 -5.35 1.43 -15.66
CA LEU A 83 -4.21 0.59 -15.35
C LEU A 83 -4.33 -0.82 -15.97
N ALA A 84 -5.51 -1.44 -15.86
CA ALA A 84 -5.76 -2.76 -16.44
C ALA A 84 -5.73 -2.74 -17.99
N ALA A 85 -6.23 -1.67 -18.61
CA ALA A 85 -6.15 -1.49 -20.06
C ALA A 85 -4.70 -1.26 -20.53
N ARG A 86 -3.91 -0.54 -19.73
CA ARG A 86 -2.51 -0.21 -20.03
C ARG A 86 -1.58 -1.41 -19.88
N ASN A 87 -1.66 -2.10 -18.74
CA ASN A 87 -0.86 -3.27 -18.44
C ASN A 87 -1.77 -4.41 -17.91
N PRO A 88 -2.27 -5.29 -18.79
CA PRO A 88 -3.17 -6.39 -18.42
C PRO A 88 -2.58 -7.43 -17.47
N ARG A 89 -1.26 -7.38 -17.22
CA ARG A 89 -0.55 -8.26 -16.28
C ARG A 89 -0.34 -7.60 -14.92
N LEU A 90 -0.64 -6.31 -14.78
CA LEU A 90 -0.37 -5.54 -13.58
C LEU A 90 -1.24 -5.99 -12.41
N ILE A 91 -0.61 -6.18 -11.26
CA ILE A 91 -1.31 -6.35 -10.00
C ILE A 91 -1.50 -4.96 -9.39
N ASP A 92 -2.75 -4.53 -9.27
CA ASP A 92 -3.13 -3.22 -8.74
C ASP A 92 -3.71 -3.40 -7.33
N ILE A 93 -2.97 -2.96 -6.31
CA ILE A 93 -3.39 -3.04 -4.92
C ILE A 93 -3.66 -1.62 -4.41
N ALA A 94 -4.93 -1.30 -4.20
CA ALA A 94 -5.31 -0.10 -3.48
C ALA A 94 -5.20 -0.37 -1.96
N VAL A 95 -4.64 0.57 -1.21
CA VAL A 95 -4.64 0.53 0.25
C VAL A 95 -5.40 1.77 0.73
N LEU A 96 -6.66 1.56 1.10
CA LEU A 96 -7.58 2.62 1.50
C LEU A 96 -7.97 2.50 2.97
N PRO A 97 -8.27 3.60 3.66
CA PRO A 97 -8.71 3.55 5.06
C PRO A 97 -10.13 2.96 5.19
N PHE A 98 -10.95 3.10 4.15
CA PHE A 98 -12.31 2.60 4.07
C PHE A 98 -12.62 2.14 2.64
N ASP A 99 -13.59 1.24 2.52
CA ASP A 99 -14.05 0.72 1.23
C ASP A 99 -14.57 1.84 0.31
N LYS A 100 -14.17 1.76 -0.96
CA LYS A 100 -14.68 2.62 -2.02
C LYS A 100 -16.18 2.38 -2.21
N GLY A 101 -16.99 3.45 -2.31
CA GLY A 101 -18.45 3.39 -2.38
C GLY A 101 -19.14 3.13 -1.04
N GLY A 102 -18.38 2.93 0.05
CA GLY A 102 -18.92 2.71 1.38
C GLY A 102 -19.36 4.01 2.07
N ALA A 103 -20.21 3.91 3.09
CA ALA A 103 -20.70 5.06 3.86
C ALA A 103 -19.59 5.90 4.54
N ASN A 104 -18.38 5.36 4.63
CA ASN A 104 -17.23 6.01 5.25
C ASN A 104 -16.15 6.43 4.25
N GLU A 105 -16.34 6.24 2.94
CA GLU A 105 -15.32 6.50 1.91
C GLU A 105 -14.69 7.90 2.05
N THR A 106 -15.52 8.92 2.28
CA THR A 106 -15.08 10.32 2.38
C THR A 106 -14.72 10.75 3.80
N ARG A 107 -14.75 9.84 4.78
CA ARG A 107 -14.51 10.17 6.18
C ARG A 107 -13.00 10.36 6.41
N PRO A 108 -12.58 11.48 7.05
CA PRO A 108 -11.19 11.68 7.40
C PRO A 108 -10.64 10.53 8.24
N ALA A 109 -9.47 10.02 7.84
CA ALA A 109 -8.81 8.89 8.49
C ALA A 109 -7.38 9.26 8.90
N THR A 110 -7.04 8.88 10.11
CA THR A 110 -5.67 8.79 10.62
C THR A 110 -5.52 7.40 11.23
N ASP A 111 -4.30 6.94 11.51
CA ASP A 111 -4.12 5.65 12.17
C ASP A 111 -4.84 5.56 13.50
N LEU A 112 -4.79 6.62 14.31
CA LEU A 112 -5.52 6.65 15.56
C LEU A 112 -7.03 6.48 15.34
N THR A 113 -7.62 7.14 14.33
CA THR A 113 -9.07 6.98 14.09
C THR A 113 -9.41 5.60 13.53
N ILE A 114 -8.56 5.01 12.67
CA ILE A 114 -8.76 3.65 12.18
C ILE A 114 -8.59 2.62 13.29
N MET A 115 -7.57 2.76 14.13
CA MET A 115 -7.29 1.85 15.22
C MET A 115 -8.39 1.93 16.29
N ALA A 116 -8.91 3.12 16.61
CA ALA A 116 -10.10 3.28 17.44
C ALA A 116 -11.33 2.58 16.84
N ARG A 117 -11.57 2.76 15.53
CA ARG A 117 -12.71 2.15 14.84
C ARG A 117 -12.60 0.63 14.68
N SER A 118 -11.38 0.09 14.61
CA SER A 118 -11.15 -1.35 14.49
C SER A 118 -11.58 -2.14 15.73
N GLY A 119 -11.79 -1.45 16.86
CA GLY A 119 -12.05 -2.07 18.15
C GLY A 119 -10.78 -2.53 18.87
N LEU A 120 -9.59 -2.46 18.26
CA LEU A 120 -8.34 -2.88 18.90
C LEU A 120 -8.03 -2.09 20.18
N MET A 121 -8.41 -0.81 20.27
CA MET A 121 -8.25 -0.04 21.51
C MET A 121 -9.01 -0.65 22.69
N THR A 122 -10.13 -1.33 22.45
CA THR A 122 -11.01 -1.84 23.52
C THR A 122 -10.35 -2.90 24.40
N ILE A 123 -9.26 -3.51 23.92
CA ILE A 123 -8.49 -4.54 24.63
C ILE A 123 -7.11 -4.05 25.11
N VAL A 124 -6.81 -2.76 24.96
CA VAL A 124 -5.50 -2.18 25.33
C VAL A 124 -5.66 -1.23 26.52
N GLY A 125 -4.90 -1.50 27.58
CA GLY A 125 -4.94 -0.73 28.83
C GLY A 125 -5.69 -1.47 29.95
N ASP A 126 -5.97 -0.76 31.03
CA ASP A 126 -6.58 -1.33 32.23
C ASP A 126 -8.13 -1.29 32.18
N PRO A 127 -8.81 -2.37 32.60
CA PRO A 127 -10.26 -2.37 32.76
C PRO A 127 -10.73 -1.25 33.72
N GLY A 128 -11.50 -0.30 33.21
CA GLY A 128 -12.04 0.85 33.97
C GLY A 128 -11.40 2.20 33.65
N MET A 129 -10.34 2.22 32.84
CA MET A 129 -9.72 3.44 32.32
C MET A 129 -10.10 3.68 30.84
N PRO A 130 -9.95 4.91 30.32
CA PRO A 130 -10.10 5.14 28.88
C PRO A 130 -9.16 4.24 28.06
N PRO A 131 -9.62 3.72 26.90
CA PRO A 131 -8.81 2.88 26.03
C PRO A 131 -7.50 3.56 25.59
N LEU A 132 -6.41 2.80 25.55
CA LEU A 132 -5.11 3.28 25.08
C LEU A 132 -4.84 2.88 23.63
N THR A 133 -3.90 3.59 22.99
CA THR A 133 -3.36 3.22 21.68
C THR A 133 -2.08 2.42 21.83
N LEU A 134 -1.85 1.48 20.91
CA LEU A 134 -0.53 0.88 20.74
C LEU A 134 0.48 1.94 20.27
N PRO A 135 1.77 1.79 20.59
CA PRO A 135 2.80 2.72 20.14
C PRO A 135 2.99 2.66 18.62
N GLY A 136 3.34 3.80 18.04
CA GLY A 136 3.56 3.93 16.60
C GLY A 136 2.27 3.90 15.79
N ARG A 137 2.41 3.47 14.53
CA ARG A 137 1.42 3.57 13.45
C ARG A 137 0.87 2.19 13.09
N GLN A 138 0.24 1.52 14.06
CA GLN A 138 -0.09 0.09 13.95
C GLN A 138 -1.14 -0.22 12.90
N ALA A 139 -2.17 0.63 12.74
CA ALA A 139 -3.17 0.42 11.70
C ALA A 139 -2.56 0.58 10.29
N TRP A 140 -1.69 1.57 10.10
CA TRP A 140 -0.95 1.76 8.85
C TRP A 140 0.01 0.60 8.56
N ALA A 141 0.74 0.12 9.57
CA ALA A 141 1.62 -1.03 9.43
C ALA A 141 0.85 -2.31 9.06
N LEU A 142 -0.27 -2.57 9.74
CA LEU A 142 -1.15 -3.70 9.44
C LEU A 142 -1.73 -3.61 8.02
N ALA A 143 -2.17 -2.42 7.59
CA ALA A 143 -2.64 -2.21 6.23
C ALA A 143 -1.54 -2.51 5.19
N GLY A 144 -0.30 -2.07 5.43
CA GLY A 144 0.83 -2.39 4.57
C GLY A 144 1.16 -3.89 4.53
N ILE A 145 1.08 -4.59 5.66
CA ILE A 145 1.24 -6.05 5.72
C ILE A 145 0.16 -6.75 4.88
N GLN A 146 -1.10 -6.36 5.05
CA GLN A 146 -2.21 -6.92 4.26
C GLN A 146 -2.05 -6.63 2.77
N GLY A 147 -1.62 -5.41 2.40
CA GLY A 147 -1.31 -5.07 1.02
C GLY A 147 -0.21 -5.94 0.41
N ALA A 148 0.88 -6.18 1.15
CA ALA A 148 1.94 -7.08 0.69
C ALA A 148 1.45 -8.53 0.54
N ILE A 149 0.62 -9.02 1.46
CA ILE A 149 0.01 -10.35 1.37
C ILE A 149 -0.89 -10.44 0.13
N ALA A 150 -1.76 -9.44 -0.09
CA ALA A 150 -2.63 -9.38 -1.26
C ALA A 150 -1.83 -9.40 -2.57
N ALA A 151 -0.72 -8.66 -2.64
CA ALA A 151 0.18 -8.66 -3.78
C ALA A 151 0.80 -10.04 -4.04
N LEU A 152 1.28 -10.73 -2.99
CA LEU A 152 1.86 -12.07 -3.12
C LEU A 152 0.82 -13.13 -3.55
N VAL A 153 -0.40 -13.04 -3.02
CA VAL A 153 -1.52 -13.91 -3.42
C VAL A 153 -1.90 -13.66 -4.88
N ALA A 154 -1.99 -12.39 -5.29
CA ALA A 154 -2.27 -12.02 -6.68
C ALA A 154 -1.16 -12.46 -7.64
N LEU A 155 0.12 -12.39 -7.23
CA LEU A 155 1.24 -12.92 -8.00
C LEU A 155 1.14 -14.42 -8.21
N ASN A 156 0.75 -15.15 -7.16
CA ASN A 156 0.49 -16.59 -7.25
C ASN A 156 -0.67 -16.90 -8.19
N ALA A 157 -1.77 -16.14 -8.13
CA ALA A 157 -2.90 -16.29 -9.05
C ALA A 157 -2.49 -16.01 -10.52
N ARG A 158 -1.76 -14.92 -10.75
CA ARG A 158 -1.22 -14.54 -12.07
C ARG A 158 -0.30 -15.60 -12.66
N ALA A 159 0.36 -16.43 -11.86
CA ALA A 159 1.18 -17.52 -12.36
C ALA A 159 0.36 -18.59 -13.11
N ALA A 160 -0.96 -18.68 -12.86
CA ALA A 160 -1.83 -19.67 -13.48
C ALA A 160 -2.31 -19.27 -14.88
N ASP A 161 -2.68 -18.00 -15.09
CA ASP A 161 -3.30 -17.54 -16.34
C ASP A 161 -2.59 -16.33 -16.99
N GLY A 162 -1.56 -15.81 -16.34
CA GLY A 162 -0.78 -14.67 -16.80
C GLY A 162 -1.48 -13.33 -16.69
N ARG A 163 -2.63 -13.21 -16.03
CA ARG A 163 -3.37 -11.95 -15.90
C ARG A 163 -3.15 -11.25 -14.58
N GLY A 164 -3.12 -9.93 -14.63
CA GLY A 164 -3.17 -9.08 -13.46
C GLY A 164 -4.55 -9.07 -12.83
N GLN A 165 -4.66 -8.44 -11.67
CA GLN A 165 -5.92 -8.28 -10.95
C GLN A 165 -5.87 -7.06 -10.04
N GLN A 166 -7.05 -6.63 -9.61
CA GLN A 166 -7.22 -5.55 -8.65
C GLN A 166 -7.56 -6.12 -7.27
N ALA A 167 -7.02 -5.51 -6.22
CA ALA A 167 -7.44 -5.73 -4.84
C ALA A 167 -7.47 -4.41 -4.07
N TRP A 168 -8.25 -4.37 -2.98
CA TRP A 168 -8.48 -3.20 -2.12
C TRP A 168 -8.23 -3.58 -0.66
#